data_AF-A0A382ZTP4-F1
#
_entry.id   AF-A0A382ZTP4-F1
#
_cell.length_a   1.000
_cell.length_b   1.000
_cell.length_c   1.000
_cell.angle_alpha   90.00
_cell.angle_beta   90.00
_cell.angle_gamma   90.00
#
_symmetry.space_group_name_H-M   'P 1'
#
loop_
_entity.id
_entity.type
_entity.pdbx_description
1 polymer ?
#
loop_
_entity_poly.entity_id
_entity_poly.type
_entity_poly.pdbx_seq_one_letter_code
_entity_poly.pdbx_strand_id
1 'polypeptide(L)'
;MFKFLINPSRFNKFADIIFKPLVVITSLLLIVGLILVYLSPLDYQQGLTVKIMYIHVPSAWLALLTYTIMTIYSIVGLAFKMPFSFIINKAIAPIGAVFTLLCLISGSMW
;
A
#
# COMPACT_ATOMS: atom_id res chain seq x y z
N MET A 1 14.46 17.78 16.13
CA MET A 1 13.43 17.33 15.16
C MET A 1 13.08 15.84 15.32
N PHE A 2 14.05 14.91 15.38
CA PHE A 2 13.78 13.46 15.47
C PHE A 2 13.33 12.89 16.85
N LYS A 3 13.46 13.64 17.95
CA LYS A 3 13.04 13.18 19.30
C LYS A 3 11.55 12.82 19.40
N PHE A 4 10.72 13.38 18.52
CA PHE A 4 9.29 13.10 18.46
C PHE A 4 8.98 11.65 18.04
N LEU A 5 9.71 11.13 17.05
CA LEU A 5 9.52 9.77 16.52
C LEU A 5 10.00 8.68 17.49
N ILE A 6 10.86 9.05 18.45
CA ILE A 6 11.44 8.12 19.42
C ILE A 6 10.56 8.01 20.68
N ASN A 7 9.72 9.00 20.97
CA ASN A 7 8.82 8.97 22.13
C ASN A 7 7.50 8.24 21.78
N PRO A 8 7.26 7.02 22.30
CA PRO A 8 6.12 6.20 21.89
C PRO A 8 4.78 6.88 22.18
N SER A 9 4.67 7.60 23.30
CA SER A 9 3.42 8.25 23.68
C SER A 9 3.02 9.40 22.74
N ARG A 10 4.02 10.19 22.28
CA ARG A 10 3.78 11.31 21.38
C ARG A 10 3.56 10.83 19.95
N PHE A 11 4.32 9.82 19.53
CA PHE A 11 4.16 9.18 18.24
C PHE A 11 2.77 8.53 18.10
N ASN A 12 2.35 7.72 19.08
CA ASN A 12 1.04 7.06 19.03
C ASN A 12 -0.11 8.05 19.00
N LYS A 13 -0.08 9.11 19.83
CA LYS A 13 -1.11 10.16 19.79
C LYS A 13 -1.24 10.81 18.41
N PHE A 14 -0.11 11.06 17.75
CA PHE A 14 -0.11 11.65 16.41
C PHE A 14 -0.55 10.66 15.34
N ALA A 15 -0.11 9.40 15.43
CA ALA A 15 -0.59 8.33 14.58
C ALA A 15 -2.11 8.19 14.69
N ASP A 16 -2.68 8.22 15.90
CA ASP A 16 -4.13 8.12 16.13
C ASP A 16 -4.91 9.31 15.52
N ILE A 17 -4.34 10.52 15.60
CA ILE A 17 -4.93 11.72 15.00
C ILE A 17 -4.99 11.61 13.48
N ILE A 18 -3.95 11.06 12.86
CA ILE A 18 -3.84 10.95 11.39
C ILE A 18 -4.55 9.70 10.86
N PHE A 19 -4.59 8.62 11.65
CA PHE A 19 -5.13 7.35 11.22
C PHE A 19 -6.61 7.45 10.85
N LYS A 20 -7.45 8.04 11.71
CA LYS A 20 -8.89 8.19 11.46
C LYS A 20 -9.20 8.95 10.15
N PRO A 21 -8.67 10.16 9.90
CA PRO A 21 -8.94 10.86 8.65
C PRO A 21 -8.39 10.11 7.44
N LEU A 22 -7.21 9.47 7.54
CA LEU A 22 -6.69 8.64 6.44
C LEU A 22 -7.63 7.49 6.11
N VAL A 23 -8.15 6.76 7.10
CA VAL A 23 -9.11 5.66 6.86
C VAL A 23 -10.37 6.16 6.15
N VAL A 24 -10.91 7.31 6.58
CA VAL A 24 -12.09 7.91 5.94
C VAL A 24 -11.79 8.33 4.51
N ILE A 25 -10.70 9.04 4.27
CA ILE A 25 -10.29 9.51 2.94
C ILE A 25 -10.02 8.32 2.01
N THR A 26 -9.25 7.32 2.47
CA THR A 26 -8.96 6.12 1.69
C THR A 26 -10.23 5.36 1.34
N SER A 27 -11.17 5.21 2.28
CA SER A 27 -12.45 4.53 2.02
C SER A 27 -13.29 5.28 0.99
N LEU A 28 -13.38 6.61 1.11
CA LEU A 28 -14.10 7.45 0.16
C LEU A 28 -13.48 7.39 -1.23
N LEU A 29 -12.16 7.55 -1.34
CA LEU A 29 -11.45 7.49 -2.62
C LEU A 29 -11.55 6.11 -3.25
N LEU A 30 -11.54 5.03 -2.46
CA LEU A 30 -11.72 3.68 -2.96
C LEU A 30 -13.12 3.50 -3.56
N ILE A 31 -14.17 3.93 -2.86
CA ILE A 31 -15.56 3.87 -3.36
C ILE A 31 -15.71 4.67 -4.65
N VAL A 32 -15.21 5.92 -4.66
CA VAL A 32 -15.26 6.79 -5.84
C VAL A 32 -14.49 6.15 -7.00
N GLY A 33 -13.29 5.62 -6.74
CA GLY A 33 -12.49 4.92 -7.74
C GLY A 33 -13.22 3.72 -8.35
N LEU A 34 -13.86 2.89 -7.53
CA LEU A 34 -14.65 1.74 -8.01
C LEU A 34 -15.83 2.18 -8.88
N ILE A 35 -16.52 3.27 -8.53
CA ILE A 35 -17.60 3.85 -9.35
C ILE A 35 -17.04 4.32 -10.70
N LEU A 36 -15.90 5.02 -10.70
CA LEU A 36 -15.27 5.51 -11.93
C LEU A 36 -14.80 4.37 -12.84
N VAL A 37 -14.29 3.27 -12.28
CA VAL A 37 -13.93 2.06 -13.03
C VAL A 37 -15.16 1.41 -13.66
N TYR A 38 -16.29 1.39 -12.96
CA TYR A 38 -17.53 0.87 -13.52
C TYR A 38 -18.02 1.73 -14.68
N LEU A 39 -17.96 3.06 -14.54
CA LEU A 39 -18.39 4.03 -15.55
C LEU A 39 -17.41 4.21 -16.72
N SER A 40 -16.18 3.70 -16.63
CA SER A 40 -15.19 3.87 -17.69
C SER A 40 -15.66 3.23 -19.01
N PRO A 41 -15.39 3.87 -20.16
CA PRO A 41 -15.75 3.33 -21.46
C PRO A 41 -14.91 2.09 -21.78
N LEU A 42 -15.38 1.32 -22.77
CA LEU A 42 -14.62 0.19 -23.30
C LEU A 42 -13.40 0.70 -24.07
N ASP A 43 -12.29 0.00 -23.92
CA ASP A 43 -11.11 0.25 -24.75
C ASP A 43 -11.31 -0.32 -26.16
N TYR A 44 -10.68 0.31 -27.15
CA TYR A 44 -10.79 -0.09 -28.54
C TYR A 44 -10.19 -1.48 -28.83
N GLN A 45 -9.09 -1.84 -28.17
CA GLN A 45 -8.41 -3.13 -28.36
C GLN A 45 -8.80 -4.15 -27.30
N GLN A 46 -8.94 -3.70 -26.05
CA GLN A 46 -9.12 -4.58 -24.89
C GLN A 46 -10.59 -4.70 -24.45
N GLY A 47 -11.49 -3.85 -24.96
CA GLY A 47 -12.91 -3.89 -24.61
C GLY A 47 -13.11 -3.76 -23.10
N LEU A 48 -13.70 -4.79 -22.47
CA LEU A 48 -13.95 -4.83 -21.02
C LEU A 48 -12.71 -5.17 -20.20
N THR A 49 -11.71 -5.87 -20.76
CA THR A 49 -10.55 -6.36 -19.98
C THR A 49 -9.63 -5.22 -19.53
N VAL A 50 -9.67 -4.05 -20.20
CA VAL A 50 -8.99 -2.83 -19.73
C VAL A 50 -9.38 -2.46 -18.30
N LYS A 51 -10.61 -2.81 -17.88
CA LYS A 51 -11.08 -2.48 -16.53
C LYS A 51 -10.29 -3.19 -15.44
N ILE A 52 -9.71 -4.35 -15.75
CA ILE A 52 -8.82 -5.10 -14.86
C ILE A 52 -7.55 -4.28 -14.57
N MET A 53 -7.05 -3.50 -15.55
CA MET A 53 -5.83 -2.69 -15.41
C MET A 53 -5.95 -1.59 -14.37
N TYR A 54 -7.16 -1.05 -14.13
CA TYR A 54 -7.39 -0.08 -13.05
C TYR A 54 -7.18 -0.65 -11.64
N ILE A 55 -7.22 -1.98 -11.49
CA ILE A 55 -6.94 -2.67 -10.23
C ILE A 55 -5.53 -3.26 -10.26
N HIS A 56 -5.16 -3.90 -11.37
CA HIS A 56 -3.88 -4.58 -11.53
C HIS A 56 -2.69 -3.64 -11.41
N VAL A 57 -2.67 -2.55 -12.19
CA VAL A 57 -1.51 -1.66 -12.26
C VAL A 57 -1.24 -0.99 -10.90
N PRO A 58 -2.23 -0.39 -10.20
CA PRO A 58 -1.98 0.14 -8.87
C PRO A 58 -1.55 -0.92 -7.86
N SER A 59 -2.11 -2.14 -7.93
CA SER A 59 -1.71 -3.24 -7.06
C SER A 59 -0.25 -3.64 -7.27
N ALA A 60 0.21 -3.71 -8.52
CA ALA A 60 1.61 -3.99 -8.86
C ALA A 60 2.56 -2.93 -8.29
N TRP A 61 2.23 -1.64 -8.46
CA TRP A 61 3.03 -0.54 -7.92
C TRP A 61 3.09 -0.55 -6.39
N LEU A 62 1.97 -0.82 -5.70
CA LEU A 62 1.94 -0.90 -4.24
C LEU A 62 2.68 -2.12 -3.71
N ALA A 63 2.61 -3.26 -4.40
CA ALA A 63 3.40 -4.44 -4.08
C ALA A 63 4.91 -4.14 -4.19
N LEU A 64 5.35 -3.54 -5.29
CA LEU A 64 6.77 -3.18 -5.48
C LEU A 64 7.24 -2.15 -4.45
N LEU A 65 6.43 -1.13 -4.17
CA LEU A 65 6.76 -0.10 -3.18
C LEU A 65 6.94 -0.71 -1.79
N THR A 66 6.00 -1.55 -1.35
CA THR A 66 6.06 -2.18 -0.02
C THR A 66 7.28 -3.11 0.11
N TYR A 67 7.58 -3.91 -0.91
CA TYR A 67 8.80 -4.74 -0.90
C TYR A 67 10.08 -3.90 -0.94
N THR A 68 10.10 -2.78 -1.66
CA THR A 68 11.23 -1.86 -1.67
C THR A 68 11.47 -1.27 -0.28
N ILE A 69 10.41 -0.80 0.40
CA ILE A 69 10.48 -0.29 1.76
C ILE A 69 10.98 -1.38 2.71
N MET A 70 10.42 -2.60 2.64
CA MET A 70 10.87 -3.73 3.45
C MET A 70 12.34 -4.08 3.22
N THR A 71 12.80 -3.98 1.98
CA THR A 71 14.21 -4.23 1.61
C THR A 71 15.11 -3.19 2.26
N ILE A 72 14.77 -1.90 2.14
CA ILE A 72 15.52 -0.81 2.76
C ILE A 72 15.59 -1.00 4.28
N TYR A 73 14.46 -1.27 4.95
CA TYR A 73 14.45 -1.49 6.40
C TYR A 73 15.17 -2.77 6.81
N SER A 74 15.13 -3.83 6.01
CA SER A 74 15.92 -5.05 6.27
C SER A 74 17.41 -4.76 6.20
N ILE A 75 17.88 -4.02 5.19
CA ILE A 75 19.28 -3.59 5.07
C ILE A 75 19.67 -2.75 6.27
N VAL A 76 18.88 -1.75 6.65
CA VAL A 76 19.15 -0.90 7.81
C VAL A 76 19.18 -1.71 9.11
N GLY A 77 18.22 -2.63 9.29
CA GLY A 77 18.13 -3.50 10.46
C GLY A 77 19.33 -4.43 10.61
N LEU A 78 19.81 -5.01 9.50
CA LEU A 78 20.95 -5.93 9.49
C LEU A 78 22.30 -5.18 9.59
N ALA A 79 22.49 -4.10 8.83
CA ALA A 79 23.74 -3.35 8.78
C ALA A 79 24.00 -2.56 10.07
N PHE A 80 22.96 -1.89 10.60
CA PHE A 80 23.09 -1.01 11.77
C PHE A 80 22.52 -1.61 13.06
N LYS A 81 22.07 -2.88 13.02
CA LYS A 81 21.50 -3.61 14.17
C LYS A 81 20.35 -2.85 14.85
N MET A 82 19.52 -2.16 14.06
CA MET A 82 18.39 -1.38 14.55
C MET A 82 17.15 -2.26 14.70
N PRO A 83 16.70 -2.60 15.93
CA PRO A 83 15.59 -3.53 16.14
C PRO A 83 14.25 -2.99 15.62
N PHE A 84 14.10 -1.66 15.59
CA PHE A 84 12.89 -0.99 15.10
C PHE A 84 12.59 -1.31 13.63
N SER A 85 13.62 -1.56 12.81
CA SER A 85 13.43 -1.90 11.39
C SER A 85 12.63 -3.20 11.20
N PHE A 86 12.79 -4.18 12.08
CA PHE A 86 12.04 -5.44 12.00
C PHE A 86 10.57 -5.26 12.39
N ILE A 87 10.27 -4.31 13.29
CA ILE A 87 8.89 -3.96 13.65
C ILE A 87 8.17 -3.37 12.44
N ILE A 88 8.83 -2.47 11.72
CA ILE A 88 8.31 -1.88 10.48
C ILE A 88 8.05 -2.98 9.44
N ASN A 89 9.02 -3.86 9.20
CA ASN A 89 8.86 -4.95 8.24
C ASN A 89 7.68 -5.86 8.60
N LYS A 90 7.51 -6.19 9.88
CA LYS A 90 6.38 -7.00 10.33
C LYS A 90 5.03 -6.32 10.08
N ALA A 91 4.96 -4.99 10.23
CA ALA A 91 3.75 -4.22 9.95
C ALA A 91 3.44 -4.10 8.45
N ILE A 92 4.47 -3.94 7.61
CA ILE A 92 4.31 -3.75 6.16
C ILE A 92 4.08 -5.07 5.41
N ALA A 93 4.67 -6.18 5.88
CA ALA A 93 4.58 -7.49 5.23
C ALA A 93 3.17 -7.92 4.81
N PRO A 94 2.12 -7.86 5.66
CA PRO A 94 0.78 -8.25 5.25
C PRO A 94 0.20 -7.33 4.17
N ILE A 95 0.52 -6.03 4.20
CA ILE A 95 0.06 -5.06 3.19
C ILE A 95 0.65 -5.41 1.83
N GLY A 96 1.97 -5.65 1.79
CA GLY A 96 2.65 -6.09 0.56
C GLY A 96 2.08 -7.39 0.03
N ALA A 97 1.89 -8.39 0.89
CA ALA A 97 1.31 -9.68 0.51
C ALA A 97 -0.09 -9.56 -0.11
N VAL A 98 -0.96 -8.70 0.42
CA VAL A 98 -2.30 -8.45 -0.14
C VAL A 98 -2.21 -7.84 -1.54
N PHE A 99 -1.39 -6.80 -1.73
CA PHE A 99 -1.24 -6.18 -3.05
C PHE A 99 -0.56 -7.10 -4.07
N THR A 100 0.38 -7.93 -3.63
CA THR A 100 0.97 -8.98 -4.48
C THR A 100 -0.08 -10.00 -4.90
N LEU A 101 -0.92 -10.47 -3.97
CA LEU A 101 -2.00 -11.41 -4.29
C LEU A 101 -2.98 -10.79 -5.30
N LEU A 102 -3.42 -9.55 -5.06
CA LEU A 102 -4.29 -8.82 -5.98
C LEU A 102 -3.65 -8.67 -7.36
N CYS A 103 -2.38 -8.30 -7.41
CA CYS A 103 -1.61 -8.16 -8.65
C CYS A 103 -1.52 -9.48 -9.43
N LEU A 104 -1.23 -10.60 -8.76
CA LEU A 104 -1.11 -11.92 -9.39
C LEU A 104 -2.45 -12.40 -9.93
N ILE A 105 -3.53 -12.28 -9.13
CA ILE A 105 -4.88 -12.68 -9.54
C ILE A 105 -5.32 -11.83 -10.73
N SER A 106 -5.27 -10.50 -10.61
CA SER A 106 -5.71 -9.60 -11.67
C SER A 106 -4.84 -9.73 -12.93
N GLY A 107 -3.53 -9.92 -12.77
CA GLY A 107 -2.60 -10.09 -13.90
C GLY A 107 -2.75 -11.43 -14.60
N SER A 108 -3.26 -12.47 -13.94
CA SER A 108 -3.59 -13.75 -14.58
C SER A 108 -4.91 -13.72 -15.36
N MET A 109 -5.79 -12.76 -15.08
CA MET A 109 -7.09 -12.60 -15.73
C MET A 109 -7.05 -11.63 -16.93
N TRP A 110 -6.01 -10.80 -17.01
CA TRP A 110 -5.77 -9.88 -18.12
C TRP A 110 -4.85 -10.54 -19.15
#